data_AF-A0A4R2AW35-F1
#
_entry.id   AF-A0A4R2AW35-F1
#
_cell.length_a   1.000
_cell.length_b   1.000
_cell.length_c   1.000
_cell.angle_alpha   90.00
_cell.angle_beta   90.00
_cell.angle_gamma   90.00
#
_symmetry.space_group_name_H-M   'P 1'
#
loop_
_entity.id
_entity.type
_entity.pdbx_description
1 polymer ?
#
loop_
_entity_poly.entity_id
_entity_poly.type
_entity_poly.pdbx_seq_one_letter_code
_entity_poly.pdbx_strand_id
1 'polypeptide(L)' 'MFAGSDKGGERAAAILSLIQSAKLNGLDPESYLRDVLTRIADHPINRIGELLPWSMRHQDR' A
#
# COMPACT_ATOMS: atom_id res chain seq x y z
N MET A 1 1.97 8.47 -27.52
CA MET A 1 2.81 9.18 -26.54
C MET A 1 2.00 9.27 -25.26
N PHE A 2 2.31 8.46 -24.25
CA PHE A 2 1.51 8.35 -23.02
C PHE A 2 1.80 9.53 -22.09
N ALA A 3 1.25 10.69 -22.42
CA ALA A 3 1.26 11.88 -21.57
C ALA A 3 -0.19 12.23 -21.28
N GLY A 4 -0.68 12.00 -20.06
CA GLY A 4 -2.05 12.44 -19.73
C GLY A 4 -2.78 11.75 -18.59
N SER A 5 -2.15 11.58 -17.44
CA SER A 5 -2.50 12.48 -16.33
C SER A 5 -1.38 12.40 -15.31
N ASP A 6 -0.90 13.54 -14.83
CA ASP A 6 0.03 13.64 -13.71
C ASP A 6 -0.42 12.72 -12.56
N LYS A 7 -1.74 12.70 -12.31
CA LYS A 7 -2.43 11.83 -11.35
C LYS A 7 -2.35 10.33 -11.67
N GLY A 8 -2.33 9.93 -12.93
CA GLY A 8 -2.23 8.52 -13.33
C GLY A 8 -0.82 7.97 -13.13
N GLY A 9 0.19 8.77 -13.46
CA GLY A 9 1.59 8.46 -13.16
C GLY A 9 1.86 8.45 -11.66
N GLU A 10 1.31 9.44 -10.93
CA GLU A 10 1.43 9.54 -9.46
C GLU A 10 0.77 8.35 -8.75
N ARG A 11 -0.44 7.94 -9.17
CA ARG A 11 -1.12 6.75 -8.62
C ARG A 11 -0.33 5.48 -8.92
N ALA A 12 0.19 5.33 -10.14
CA ALA A 12 1.03 4.19 -10.50
C ALA A 12 2.31 4.16 -9.66
N ALA A 13 2.96 5.30 -9.46
CA ALA A 13 4.14 5.43 -8.60
C ALA A 13 3.81 5.08 -7.15
N ALA A 14 2.70 5.56 -6.61
CA ALA A 14 2.26 5.25 -5.24
C ALA A 14 2.01 3.74 -5.04
N ILE A 15 1.32 3.09 -5.98
CA ILE A 15 1.09 1.64 -5.94
C ILE A 15 2.41 0.87 -6.03
N LEU A 16 3.32 1.28 -6.93
CA LEU A 16 4.64 0.65 -7.05
C LEU A 16 5.47 0.82 -5.78
N SER A 17 5.43 2.01 -5.15
CA SER A 17 6.07 2.24 -3.86
C SER A 17 5.53 1.31 -2.78
N LEU A 18 4.21 1.13 -2.67
CA LEU A 18 3.59 0.19 -1.71
C LEU A 18 4.02 -1.26 -1.96
N ILE A 19 4.06 -1.69 -3.22
CA ILE A 19 4.53 -3.04 -3.60
C ILE A 19 6.00 -3.23 -3.21
N GLN A 20 6.86 -2.25 -3.48
CA GLN A 20 8.27 -2.32 -3.09
C GLN A 20 8.44 -2.32 -1.57
N SER A 21 7.67 -1.51 -0.84
CA SER A 21 7.68 -1.52 0.62
C SER A 21 7.27 -2.89 1.19
N ALA A 22 6.25 -3.56 0.64
CA ALA A 22 5.86 -4.91 1.05
C ALA A 22 7.00 -5.92 0.84
N LYS A 23 7.63 -5.91 -0.34
CA LYS A 23 8.76 -6.79 -0.68
C LYS A 23 9.95 -6.59 0.25
N LEU A 24 10.34 -5.34 0.51
CA LEU A 24 11.44 -5.00 1.42
C LEU A 24 11.15 -5.46 2.86
N ASN A 25 9.87 -5.53 3.24
CA ASN A 25 9.42 -6.04 4.52
C ASN A 25 9.08 -7.55 4.47
N GLY A 26 9.45 -8.28 3.41
CA GLY A 26 9.23 -9.73 3.31
C GLY A 26 7.75 -10.15 3.36
N LEU A 27 6.82 -9.25 3.05
CA LEU A 27 5.39 -9.55 2.93
C LEU A 27 5.05 -9.96 1.50
N ASP A 28 4.02 -10.78 1.35
CA ASP A 28 3.41 -11.02 0.05
C ASP A 28 2.77 -9.71 -0.47
N PRO A 29 3.22 -9.18 -1.63
CA PRO A 29 2.73 -7.89 -2.12
C PRO A 29 1.27 -7.90 -2.50
N GLU A 30 0.72 -9.04 -2.96
CA GLU A 30 -0.69 -9.13 -3.31
C GLU A 30 -1.57 -9.05 -2.07
N SER A 31 -1.28 -9.88 -1.06
CA SER A 31 -1.98 -9.89 0.22
C SER A 31 -1.93 -8.52 0.90
N TYR A 32 -0.74 -7.91 1.00
CA TYR A 32 -0.57 -6.58 1.58
C TYR A 32 -1.39 -5.52 0.83
N LEU A 33 -1.32 -5.49 -0.50
CA LEU A 33 -2.04 -4.49 -1.28
C LEU A 33 -3.56 -4.68 -1.17
N ARG A 34 -4.04 -5.93 -1.18
CA ARG A 34 -5.46 -6.25 -0.97
C ARG A 34 -5.93 -5.74 0.39
N ASP A 35 -5.18 -5.98 1.46
CA ASP A 35 -5.54 -5.56 2.80
C ASP A 35 -5.56 -4.03 2.94
N VAL A 36 -4.54 -3.35 2.42
CA VAL A 36 -4.51 -1.88 2.41
C VAL A 36 -5.70 -1.33 1.63
N LEU A 37 -5.95 -1.80 0.40
CA LEU A 37 -7.05 -1.29 -0.42
C LEU A 37 -8.44 -1.59 0.16
N THR A 38 -8.59 -2.71 0.87
CA THR A 38 -9.85 -3.08 1.53
C THR A 38 -10.12 -2.21 2.75
N ARG A 39 -9.09 -1.85 3.51
CA ARG A 39 -9.23 -1.10 4.77
C ARG A 39 -9.19 0.41 4.58
N ILE A 40 -8.45 0.92 3.59
CA ILE A 40 -8.14 2.35 3.44
C ILE A 40 -9.38 3.26 3.29
N ALA A 41 -10.48 2.74 2.75
CA ALA A 41 -11.72 3.51 2.57
C ALA A 41 -12.37 3.90 3.92
N ASP A 42 -12.30 3.01 4.90
CA ASP A 42 -12.91 3.17 6.23
C ASP A 42 -11.87 3.40 7.34
N HIS A 43 -10.57 3.44 7.00
CA HIS A 43 -9.50 3.56 7.99
C HIS A 43 -9.32 5.01 8.46
N PRO A 44 -9.29 5.27 9.78
CA PRO A 44 -9.11 6.62 10.27
C PRO A 44 -7.70 7.14 9.95
N ILE A 45 -7.63 8.35 9.40
CA ILE A 45 -6.39 8.96 8.89
C ILE A 45 -5.30 9.13 9.96
N ASN A 46 -5.68 9.25 11.23
CA ASN A 46 -4.75 9.32 12.36
C ASN A 46 -4.10 7.97 12.73
N ARG A 47 -4.51 6.87 12.09
CA ARG A 47 -3.99 5.51 12.33
C ARG A 47 -3.40 4.85 11.08
N ILE A 48 -3.03 5.62 10.06
CA ILE A 48 -2.42 5.08 8.82
C ILE A 48 -1.20 4.20 9.10
N GLY A 49 -0.50 4.41 10.22
CA GLY A 49 0.58 3.55 10.68
C GLY A 49 0.22 2.06 10.78
N GLU A 50 -1.05 1.74 11.06
CA GLU A 50 -1.56 0.36 11.13
C GLU A 50 -1.63 -0.32 9.75
N LEU A 51 -1.69 0.47 8.67
CA LEU A 51 -1.69 -0.02 7.30
C LEU A 51 -0.27 -0.24 6.75
N LEU A 52 0.77 0.13 7.50
CA LEU A 52 2.15 0.03 7.03
C LEU A 52 2.66 -1.41 7.14
N PRO A 53 3.62 -1.81 6.28
CA PRO A 53 4.05 -3.21 6.15
C PRO A 53 4.52 -3.81 7.47
N TRP A 54 5.26 -3.05 8.27
CA TRP A 54 5.78 -3.52 9.56
C TRP A 54 4.70 -3.72 10.62
N SER A 55 3.57 -2.99 10.55
CA SER A 55 2.44 -3.19 11.46
C SER A 55 1.66 -4.45 11.10
N MET A 56 1.46 -4.71 9.80
CA MET A 56 0.77 -5.92 9.34
C MET A 56 1.55 -7.20 9.62
N ARG A 57 2.90 -7.15 9.59
CA ARG A 57 3.75 -8.27 10.04
C ARG A 57 3.46 -8.72 11.48
N HIS A 58 2.93 -7.85 12.33
CA HIS A 58 2.57 -8.18 13.71
C HIS A 58 1.14 -8.75 13.83
N GLN A 59 0.29 -8.57 12.83
CA GLN A 59 -1.11 -9.03 12.83
C GLN A 59 -1.27 -10.46 12.33
N ASP A 60 -0.29 -11.01 11.60
CA ASP A 60 -0.24 -12.42 11.15
C ASP A 60 0.24 -13.41 12.25
N ARG A 61 0.11 -13.05 13.54
CA ARG A 61 0.54 -13.87 14.69
C ARG A 61 -0.60 -14.25 15.63
#